data_AF-A0A834ND28-F1
#
_entry.id   AF-A0A834ND28-F1
#
_cell.length_a   1.000
_cell.length_b   1.000
_cell.length_c   1.000
_cell.angle_alpha   90.00
_cell.angle_beta   90.00
_cell.angle_gamma   90.00
#
_symmetry.space_group_name_H-M   'P 1'
#
loop_
_entity.id
_entity.type
_entity.pdbx_description
1 polymer ?
#
loop_
_entity_poly.entity_id
_entity_poly.type
_entity_poly.pdbx_seq_one_letter_code
_entity_poly.pdbx_strand_id
1 'polypeptide(L)'
;MVERSATIVTRMIRVVKNLWKEKIFLDMIKENIDNKEEKLNTEDIYKELKLRGYQYNGLFRSMHNISVSGSKGHIKWKKNWMYLYNYLKILMLSKQEAYNCSKEMYNIRLNMIAWKESIHPIIE
;
A
#
# COMPACT_ATOMS: atom_id res chain seq x y z
N MET A 1 17.23 20.21 27.49
CA MET A 1 16.40 19.12 26.95
C MET A 1 17.35 18.09 26.37
N VAL A 2 17.35 16.86 26.88
CA VAL A 2 18.26 15.80 26.42
C VAL A 2 17.53 15.00 25.35
N GLU A 3 18.01 15.07 24.11
CA GLU A 3 17.56 14.22 23.01
C GLU A 3 18.04 12.78 23.31
N ARG A 4 17.13 11.93 23.79
CA ARG A 4 17.42 10.49 23.89
C ARG A 4 17.26 9.90 22.50
N SER A 5 18.37 9.42 21.92
CA SER A 5 18.39 8.66 20.67
C SER A 5 17.67 7.32 20.84
N ALA A 6 16.34 7.33 20.72
CA ALA A 6 15.52 6.12 20.73
C ALA A 6 15.53 5.48 19.33
N THR A 7 15.84 4.18 19.24
CA THR A 7 15.70 3.43 17.99
C THR A 7 14.21 3.25 17.68
N ILE A 8 13.75 3.82 16.57
CA ILE A 8 12.32 3.84 16.19
C ILE A 8 11.93 2.64 15.31
N VAL A 9 12.89 2.03 14.61
CA VAL A 9 12.67 0.88 13.71
C VAL A 9 13.89 -0.04 13.71
N THR A 10 13.68 -1.34 13.89
CA THR A 10 14.72 -2.38 13.76
C THR A 10 14.26 -3.46 12.79
N ARG A 11 14.92 -3.59 11.64
CA ARG A 11 14.57 -4.59 10.59
C ARG A 11 15.78 -4.98 9.74
N MET A 12 15.65 -6.10 9.03
CA MET A 12 16.62 -6.61 8.05
C MET A 12 16.20 -6.23 6.62
N ILE A 13 17.12 -5.63 5.87
CA ILE A 13 16.98 -5.38 4.43
C ILE A 13 17.97 -6.28 3.71
N ARG A 14 17.50 -7.01 2.69
CA ARG A 14 18.37 -7.85 1.86
C ARG A 14 18.05 -7.67 0.38
N VAL A 15 19.08 -7.66 -0.46
CA VAL A 15 18.92 -7.73 -1.92
C VAL A 15 18.77 -9.19 -2.31
N VAL A 16 17.72 -9.49 -3.08
CA VAL A 16 17.39 -10.85 -3.50
C VAL A 16 18.15 -11.19 -4.79
N LYS A 17 18.96 -12.26 -4.76
CA LYS A 17 19.73 -12.72 -5.93
C LYS A 17 18.85 -13.33 -7.02
N ASN A 18 17.78 -14.03 -6.65
CA ASN A 18 16.85 -14.65 -7.60
C ASN A 18 15.42 -14.19 -7.30
N LEU A 19 14.95 -13.19 -8.06
CA LEU A 19 13.63 -12.59 -7.91
C LEU A 19 12.50 -13.58 -8.16
N TRP A 20 12.69 -14.57 -9.04
CA TRP A 20 11.69 -15.57 -9.37
C TRP A 20 11.40 -16.53 -8.22
N LYS A 21 12.42 -16.90 -7.45
CA LYS A 21 12.28 -17.75 -6.25
C LYS A 21 11.52 -17.07 -5.11
N GLU A 22 11.53 -15.74 -5.08
CA GLU A 22 10.87 -14.94 -4.06
C GLU A 22 9.54 -14.32 -4.55
N LYS A 23 9.19 -14.48 -5.83
CA LYS A 23 7.93 -14.03 -6.40
C LYS A 23 6.81 -14.93 -5.89
N ILE A 24 5.86 -14.34 -5.18
CA ILE A 24 4.60 -15.02 -4.85
C ILE A 24 3.76 -15.03 -6.11
N PHE A 25 3.37 -16.21 -6.58
CA PHE A 25 2.55 -16.35 -7.77
C PHE A 25 1.11 -15.93 -7.44
N LEU A 26 0.63 -14.88 -8.13
CA LEU A 26 -0.68 -14.28 -7.88
C LEU A 26 -1.85 -15.21 -8.18
N ASP A 27 -1.66 -16.28 -8.95
CA ASP A 27 -2.72 -17.25 -9.23
C ASP A 27 -3.16 -18.03 -7.98
N MET A 28 -2.34 -18.05 -6.91
CA MET A 28 -2.76 -18.54 -5.59
C MET A 28 -3.65 -17.55 -4.83
N ILE A 29 -3.68 -16.27 -5.24
CA ILE A 29 -4.56 -15.20 -4.73
C ILE A 29 -5.72 -14.98 -5.71
N LYS A 30 -6.26 -16.07 -6.28
CA LYS A 30 -7.56 -16.04 -6.98
C LYS A 30 -8.70 -15.94 -5.96
N GLU A 31 -8.72 -14.87 -5.18
CA GLU A 31 -9.96 -14.46 -4.51
C GLU A 31 -10.75 -13.64 -5.52
N ASN A 32 -11.73 -14.31 -6.13
CA ASN A 32 -12.83 -13.77 -6.93
C ASN A 32 -12.53 -12.39 -7.53
N ILE A 33 -12.04 -12.38 -8.77
CA ILE A 33 -12.13 -11.22 -9.66
C ILE A 33 -13.62 -11.06 -10.05
N ASP A 34 -14.53 -11.11 -9.08
CA ASP A 34 -15.89 -10.70 -9.29
C ASP A 34 -15.84 -9.18 -9.43
N ASN A 35 -16.06 -8.74 -10.67
CA ASN A 35 -16.21 -7.36 -11.08
C ASN A 35 -17.42 -6.64 -10.43
N LYS A 36 -17.96 -7.18 -9.33
CA LYS A 36 -19.13 -6.68 -8.59
C LYS A 36 -18.81 -6.13 -7.20
N GLU A 37 -17.54 -6.10 -6.77
CA GLU A 37 -17.21 -5.40 -5.53
C GLU A 37 -17.42 -3.89 -5.72
N GLU A 38 -18.27 -3.30 -4.87
CA GLU A 38 -18.40 -1.86 -4.78
C GLU A 38 -17.05 -1.23 -4.42
N LYS A 39 -16.73 -0.12 -5.07
CA LYS A 39 -15.45 0.57 -4.92
C LYS A 39 -15.69 1.99 -4.41
N LEU A 40 -14.96 2.36 -3.37
CA LEU A 40 -14.87 3.74 -2.91
C LEU A 40 -13.96 4.51 -3.88
N ASN A 41 -14.44 5.68 -4.31
CA ASN A 41 -13.65 6.56 -5.16
C ASN A 41 -12.62 7.36 -4.32
N THR A 42 -11.78 8.14 -5.00
CA THR A 42 -10.76 8.97 -4.34
C THR A 42 -11.36 9.90 -3.29
N GLU A 43 -12.51 10.52 -3.54
CA GLU A 43 -13.13 11.42 -2.58
C GLU A 43 -13.61 10.70 -1.32
N ASP A 44 -14.32 9.58 -1.50
CA ASP A 44 -14.90 8.82 -0.40
C ASP A 44 -13.80 8.26 0.52
N ILE A 45 -12.70 7.75 -0.08
CA ILE A 45 -11.52 7.29 0.65
C ILE A 45 -10.96 8.40 1.55
N TYR A 46 -10.72 9.59 0.98
CA TYR A 46 -10.10 10.68 1.72
C TYR A 46 -11.07 11.41 2.66
N LYS A 47 -12.39 11.37 2.39
CA LYS A 47 -13.44 11.80 3.32
C LYS A 47 -13.45 10.90 4.55
N GLU A 48 -13.46 9.58 4.37
CA GLU A 48 -13.40 8.58 5.45
C GLU A 48 -12.12 8.73 6.28
N LEU A 49 -10.97 8.88 5.62
CA LEU A 49 -9.69 9.12 6.30
C LEU A 49 -9.73 10.41 7.13
N LYS A 50 -10.35 11.47 6.61
CA LYS A 50 -10.49 12.74 7.33
C LYS A 50 -11.39 12.60 8.56
N LEU A 51 -12.49 11.85 8.45
CA LEU A 51 -13.38 11.54 9.59
C LEU A 51 -12.65 10.76 10.69
N ARG A 52 -11.69 9.90 10.32
CA ARG A 52 -10.82 9.18 11.26
C ARG A 52 -9.65 10.01 11.79
N GLY A 53 -9.59 11.31 11.49
CA GLY A 53 -8.54 12.23 11.96
C GLY A 53 -7.27 12.25 11.11
N TYR A 54 -7.22 11.57 9.97
CA TYR A 54 -6.08 11.61 9.06
C TYR A 54 -6.18 12.78 8.07
N GLN A 55 -5.15 13.63 8.04
CA GLN A 55 -5.07 14.76 7.12
C GLN A 55 -4.12 14.47 5.96
N TYR A 56 -4.67 14.01 4.84
CA TYR A 56 -3.92 13.76 3.61
C TYR A 56 -4.05 14.92 2.61
N ASN A 57 -2.92 15.42 2.10
CA ASN A 57 -2.87 16.51 1.13
C ASN A 57 -1.91 16.23 -0.04
N GLY A 58 -2.09 16.91 -1.17
CA GLY A 58 -1.14 16.91 -2.29
C GLY A 58 -0.76 15.52 -2.81
N LEU A 59 0.54 15.22 -2.84
CA LEU A 59 1.10 13.95 -3.33
C LEU A 59 0.73 12.75 -2.45
N PHE A 60 0.33 12.97 -1.20
CA PHE A 60 -0.14 11.92 -0.30
C PHE A 60 -1.57 11.45 -0.64
N ARG A 61 -2.27 12.15 -1.55
CA ARG A 61 -3.57 11.72 -2.11
C ARG A 61 -3.41 10.87 -3.38
N SER A 62 -2.66 9.76 -3.29
CA SER A 62 -2.35 8.91 -4.44
C SER A 62 -3.38 7.81 -4.75
N MET A 63 -4.28 7.45 -3.82
CA MET A 63 -5.30 6.43 -4.06
C MET A 63 -6.28 6.87 -5.14
N HIS A 64 -6.58 5.98 -6.08
CA HIS A 64 -7.59 6.20 -7.09
C HIS A 64 -8.95 5.62 -6.68
N ASN A 65 -8.96 4.34 -6.27
CA ASN A 65 -10.13 3.67 -5.74
C ASN A 65 -9.69 2.49 -4.86
N ILE A 66 -10.61 1.99 -4.04
CA ILE A 66 -10.41 0.79 -3.23
C ILE A 66 -11.73 0.02 -3.10
N SER A 67 -11.69 -1.30 -3.01
CA SER A 67 -12.86 -2.10 -2.64
C SER A 67 -13.35 -1.70 -1.25
N VAL A 68 -14.64 -1.83 -0.98
CA VAL A 68 -15.21 -1.57 0.35
C VAL A 68 -14.54 -2.43 1.43
N SER A 69 -14.14 -3.66 1.10
CA SER A 69 -13.36 -4.55 1.97
C SER A 69 -11.93 -4.05 2.24
N GLY A 70 -11.44 -3.09 1.46
CA GLY A 70 -10.08 -2.57 1.55
C GLY A 70 -8.98 -3.57 1.18
N SER A 71 -9.36 -4.66 0.51
CA SER A 71 -8.47 -5.74 0.08
C SER A 71 -7.79 -5.43 -1.27
N LYS A 72 -8.49 -4.70 -2.14
CA LYS A 72 -8.06 -4.40 -3.52
C LYS A 72 -8.16 -2.90 -3.77
N GLY A 73 -7.21 -2.32 -4.47
CA GLY A 73 -7.27 -0.91 -4.81
C GLY A 73 -6.31 -0.50 -5.91
N HIS A 74 -6.62 0.62 -6.54
CA HIS A 74 -5.82 1.21 -7.60
C HIS A 74 -5.17 2.49 -7.09
N ILE A 75 -3.90 2.71 -7.46
CA ILE A 75 -3.12 3.86 -7.00
C ILE A 75 -2.53 4.57 -8.21
N LYS A 76 -2.62 5.90 -8.21
CA LYS A 76 -1.98 6.74 -9.22
C LYS A 76 -0.49 6.84 -8.89
N TRP A 77 0.34 6.30 -9.80
CA TRP A 77 1.78 6.48 -9.72
C TRP A 77 2.17 7.91 -10.14
N LYS A 78 2.85 8.64 -9.25
CA LYS A 78 3.33 10.01 -9.50
C LYS A 78 4.85 10.13 -9.37
N LYS A 79 5.59 9.12 -9.85
CA LYS A 79 7.06 9.06 -9.77
C LYS A 79 7.62 9.19 -8.34
N ASN A 80 6.84 8.80 -7.33
CA ASN A 80 7.21 8.93 -5.93
C ASN A 80 6.76 7.70 -5.14
N TRP A 81 7.71 7.08 -4.41
CA TRP A 81 7.53 5.90 -3.56
C TRP A 81 6.47 6.03 -2.46
N MET A 82 5.99 7.24 -2.19
CA MET A 82 4.93 7.50 -1.22
C MET A 82 3.63 6.70 -1.48
N TYR A 83 3.41 6.25 -2.72
CA TYR A 83 2.28 5.34 -3.05
C TYR A 83 2.29 4.05 -2.21
N LEU A 84 3.47 3.49 -1.91
CA LEU A 84 3.60 2.28 -1.11
C LEU A 84 3.15 2.53 0.33
N TYR A 85 3.52 3.68 0.90
CA TYR A 85 3.08 4.08 2.23
C TYR A 85 1.55 4.24 2.29
N ASN A 86 0.98 4.92 1.29
CA ASN A 86 -0.47 5.14 1.22
C ASN A 86 -1.25 3.80 1.08
N TYR A 87 -0.74 2.87 0.28
CA TYR A 87 -1.31 1.52 0.16
C TYR A 87 -1.27 0.78 1.50
N LEU A 88 -0.09 0.71 2.12
CA LEU A 88 0.10 0.01 3.38
C LEU A 88 -0.78 0.60 4.48
N LYS A 89 -0.89 1.93 4.57
CA LYS A 89 -1.75 2.57 5.56
C LYS A 89 -3.20 2.13 5.42
N ILE A 90 -3.71 2.07 4.20
CA ILE A 90 -5.12 1.74 3.98
C ILE A 90 -5.40 0.26 4.18
N LEU A 91 -4.47 -0.63 3.77
CA LEU A 91 -4.56 -2.06 4.10
C LEU A 91 -4.58 -2.29 5.62
N MET A 92 -3.89 -1.46 6.39
CA MET A 92 -3.93 -1.52 7.86
C MET A 92 -5.25 -0.99 8.42
N LEU A 93 -5.83 0.04 7.80
CA LEU A 93 -7.11 0.63 8.22
C LEU A 93 -8.33 -0.22 7.87
N SER A 94 -8.25 -1.05 6.83
CA SER A 94 -9.31 -1.99 6.45
C SER A 94 -9.41 -3.19 7.39
N LYS A 95 -8.33 -3.52 8.11
CA LYS A 95 -8.31 -4.61 9.10
C LYS A 95 -8.99 -4.29 10.44
N GLN A 96 -9.65 -3.13 10.55
CA GLN A 96 -10.50 -2.76 11.69
C GLN A 96 -9.79 -2.77 13.06
N GLU A 97 -8.47 -2.56 13.09
CA GLU A 97 -7.71 -2.30 14.31
C GLU A 97 -7.36 -0.81 14.40
N ALA A 98 -8.36 0.02 14.71
CA ALA A 98 -8.22 1.49 14.80
C ALA A 98 -7.24 1.98 15.90
N TYR A 99 -6.74 1.10 16.77
CA TYR A 99 -5.83 1.44 17.88
C TYR A 99 -4.39 0.92 17.74
N ASN A 100 -4.07 0.15 16.71
CA ASN A 100 -2.72 -0.38 16.53
C ASN A 100 -2.05 0.30 15.33
N CYS A 101 -1.29 1.36 15.59
CA CYS A 101 -0.27 1.83 14.66
C CYS A 101 0.76 0.71 14.52
N SER A 102 0.59 -0.16 13.51
CA SER A 102 1.55 -1.16 13.01
C SER A 102 2.70 -1.49 13.96
N LYS A 103 2.49 -2.38 14.94
CA LYS A 103 3.62 -2.82 15.77
C LYS A 103 4.60 -3.66 14.95
N GLU A 104 4.11 -4.49 14.00
CA GLU A 104 4.96 -5.39 13.22
C GLU A 104 4.40 -5.66 11.81
N MET A 105 5.13 -5.29 10.74
CA MET A 105 5.05 -5.96 9.43
C MET A 105 6.02 -7.15 9.44
N TYR A 106 5.81 -8.22 8.69
CA TYR A 106 6.78 -9.35 8.74
C TYR A 106 7.62 -9.44 7.48
N ASN A 107 7.01 -9.34 6.30
CA ASN A 107 7.72 -9.47 5.03
C ASN A 107 7.14 -8.53 3.96
N ILE A 108 7.96 -7.61 3.46
CA ILE A 108 7.65 -6.79 2.27
C ILE A 108 8.61 -7.22 1.17
N ARG A 109 8.09 -7.63 0.02
CA ARG A 109 8.89 -7.94 -1.17
C ARG A 109 8.59 -6.89 -2.23
N LEU A 110 9.62 -6.17 -2.66
CA LEU A 110 9.50 -5.18 -3.72
C LEU A 110 10.27 -5.68 -4.94
N ASN A 111 9.57 -5.85 -6.07
CA ASN A 111 10.18 -6.19 -7.35
C ASN A 111 10.06 -4.99 -8.29
N MET A 112 11.12 -4.18 -8.35
CA MET A 112 11.15 -2.96 -9.17
C MET A 112 11.21 -3.26 -10.68
N ILE A 113 11.75 -4.42 -11.07
CA ILE A 113 11.86 -4.83 -12.48
C ILE A 113 10.47 -5.17 -13.01
N ALA A 114 9.78 -6.09 -12.32
CA ALA A 114 8.40 -6.42 -12.67
C ALA A 114 7.47 -5.21 -12.62
N TRP A 115 7.70 -4.30 -11.66
CA TRP A 115 6.95 -3.05 -11.57
C TRP A 115 7.18 -2.13 -12.77
N LYS A 116 8.42 -1.97 -13.24
CA LYS A 116 8.76 -1.17 -14.43
C LYS A 116 8.12 -1.76 -15.69
N GLU A 117 8.21 -3.08 -15.86
CA GLU A 117 7.60 -3.81 -16.99
C GLU A 117 6.06 -3.68 -17.01
N SER A 118 5.42 -3.63 -15.84
CA SER A 118 3.95 -3.50 -15.74
C SER A 118 3.41 -2.10 -16.07
N ILE A 119 4.25 -1.06 -16.02
CA ILE A 119 3.85 0.35 -16.25
C ILE A 119 4.23 0.82 -17.65
N HIS A 120 5.24 0.20 -18.26
CA HIS A 120 5.70 0.53 -19.60
C HIS A 120 4.60 0.52 -20.68
N PRO A 121 3.56 -0.34 -20.65
CA PRO A 121 2.50 -0.31 -21.66
C PRO A 121 1.39 0.72 -21.40
N ILE A 122 1.46 1.53 -20.34
CA ILE A 122 0.39 2.49 -19.94
C ILE A 122 0.82 3.95 -20.20
N ILE A 123 2.05 4.17 -20.66
CA ILE A 123 2.61 5.50 -20.95
C ILE A 123 3.22 5.47 -22.36
N GLU A 124 2.36 5.36 -23.37
CA GLU A 124 2.58 5.87 -24.73
C GLU A 124 1.39 6.74 -25.12
#